data_AF-A0A3P7KVC7-F1
#
_entry.id   AF-A0A3P7KVC7-F1
#
_cell.length_a   1.000
_cell.length_b   1.000
_cell.length_c   1.000
_cell.angle_alpha   90.00
_cell.angle_beta   90.00
_cell.angle_gamma   90.00
#
_symmetry.space_group_name_H-M   'P 1'
#
loop_
_entity.id
_entity.type
_entity.pdbx_description
1 polymer ?
#
loop_
_entity_poly.entity_id
_entity_poly.type
_entity_poly.pdbx_seq_one_letter_code
_entity_poly.pdbx_strand_id
1 'polypeptide(L)' 'MVASVTATARLKKDYAKLLKEPVPFVRAAPLQENILEWHYIIYGAPNTPYE' A
#
# COMPACT_ATOMS: atom_id res chain seq x y z
N MET A 1 19.06 4.33 5.56
CA MET A 1 18.70 3.41 6.66
C MET A 1 18.23 2.10 6.04
N VAL A 2 18.61 0.95 6.59
CA VAL A 2 18.20 -0.37 6.07
C VAL A 2 17.04 -0.93 6.91
N ALA A 3 16.02 -1.46 6.26
CA ALA A 3 14.92 -2.13 6.94
C ALA A 3 15.39 -3.41 7.62
N SER A 4 14.89 -3.68 8.83
CA SER A 4 15.09 -5.00 9.46
C SER A 4 14.48 -6.10 8.58
N VAL A 5 15.12 -7.27 8.54
CA VAL A 5 14.64 -8.44 7.77
C VAL A 5 13.19 -8.78 8.09
N THR A 6 12.82 -8.72 9.39
CA THR A 6 11.45 -8.97 9.85
C THR A 6 10.47 -7.93 9.32
N ALA A 7 10.86 -6.65 9.29
CA ALA A 7 10.02 -5.58 8.78
C ALA A 7 9.78 -5.73 7.27
N THR A 8 10.84 -6.01 6.50
CA THR A 8 10.76 -6.29 5.07
C THR A 8 9.86 -7.49 4.76
N ALA A 9 10.01 -8.58 5.51
CA ALA A 9 9.19 -9.78 5.34
C ALA A 9 7.70 -9.50 5.60
N ARG A 10 7.39 -8.73 6.65
CA ARG A 10 6.03 -8.32 6.96
C ARG A 10 5.43 -7.45 5.86
N LEU A 11 6.15 -6.42 5.40
CA LEU A 11 5.67 -5.51 4.36
C LEU A 11 5.43 -6.23 3.02
N LYS A 12 6.29 -7.19 2.66
CA LYS A 12 6.05 -8.03 1.46
C LYS A 12 4.78 -8.86 1.57
N LYS A 13 4.52 -9.44 2.76
CA LYS A 13 3.30 -10.21 3.02
C LYS A 13 2.05 -9.33 2.97
N ASP A 14 2.13 -8.14 3.57
CA ASP A 14 1.03 -7.18 3.57
C ASP A 14 0.75 -6.67 2.14
N TYR A 15 1.79 -6.41 1.34
CA TYR A 15 1.64 -6.04 -0.07
C TYR A 15 0.98 -7.17 -0.90
N ALA A 16 1.42 -8.42 -0.72
CA ALA A 16 0.80 -9.56 -1.38
C ALA A 16 -0.67 -9.74 -1.00
N LYS A 17 -1.02 -9.48 0.28
CA LYS A 17 -2.41 -9.48 0.73
C LYS A 17 -3.20 -8.35 0.07
N LEU A 18 -2.66 -7.13 -0.01
CA LEU A 18 -3.30 -5.99 -0.65
C LEU A 18 -3.58 -6.23 -2.15
N LEU A 19 -2.68 -6.92 -2.86
CA LEU A 19 -2.89 -7.31 -4.26
C LEU A 19 -3.99 -8.37 -4.42
N LYS A 20 -4.06 -9.32 -3.48
CA LYS A 20 -5.07 -10.39 -3.48
C LYS A 20 -6.45 -9.89 -3.05
N GLU A 21 -6.49 -9.01 -2.07
CA GLU A 21 -7.68 -8.44 -1.44
C GLU A 21 -7.56 -6.91 -1.49
N PRO A 22 -7.82 -6.28 -2.65
CA PRO A 22 -7.70 -4.84 -2.79
C PRO A 22 -8.73 -4.13 -1.91
N VAL A 23 -8.28 -3.09 -1.21
CA VAL A 23 -9.14 -2.24 -0.41
C VAL A 23 -9.95 -1.33 -1.35
N PRO A 24 -11.29 -1.29 -1.25
CA PRO A 24 -12.10 -0.40 -2.08
C PRO A 24 -11.67 1.06 -1.94
N PHE A 25 -11.68 1.79 -3.06
CA PHE A 25 -11.31 3.21 -3.12
C PHE A 25 -9.88 3.54 -2.65
N VAL A 26 -9.01 2.53 -2.53
CA VAL A 26 -7.59 2.75 -2.19
C VAL A 26 -6.72 1.98 -3.16
N ARG A 27 -5.66 2.63 -3.63
CA ARG A 27 -4.51 1.96 -4.26
C ARG A 27 -3.27 2.33 -3.49
N ALA A 28 -2.42 1.35 -3.21
CA ALA A 28 -1.12 1.61 -2.61
C ALA A 28 -0.09 0.64 -3.16
N ALA A 29 1.13 1.11 -3.35
CA ALA A 29 2.27 0.30 -3.77
C ALA A 29 3.55 0.80 -3.11
N PRO A 30 4.47 -0.10 -2.74
CA PRO A 30 5.80 0.28 -2.28
C PRO A 30 6.64 0.79 -3.45
N LEU A 31 7.59 1.67 -3.16
CA LEU A 31 8.65 1.99 -4.09
C LEU A 31 9.56 0.76 -4.29
N GLN A 32 9.88 0.44 -5.55
CA GLN A 32 10.64 -0.77 -5.87
C GLN A 32 12.05 -0.76 -5.26
N GLU A 33 12.66 0.43 -5.15
CA GLU A 33 13.98 0.64 -4.57
C GLU A 33 13.97 0.64 -3.03
N ASN A 34 12.83 0.97 -2.42
CA ASN A 34 12.70 1.09 -0.98
C ASN A 34 11.29 0.71 -0.51
N ILE A 35 11.14 -0.52 -0.05
CA ILE A 35 9.86 -1.04 0.46
C ILE A 35 9.33 -0.31 1.71
N LEU A 36 10.14 0.52 2.36
CA LEU A 36 9.67 1.36 3.47
C LEU A 36 8.93 2.61 2.98
N GLU A 37 9.08 2.98 1.72
CA GLU A 37 8.37 4.09 1.11
C GLU A 37 7.20 3.56 0.29
N TRP A 38 6.03 4.17 0.48
CA TRP A 38 4.78 3.75 -0.15
C TRP A 38 4.08 4.96 -0.76
N HIS A 39 3.65 4.81 -2.00
CA HIS A 39 2.77 5.77 -2.66
C HIS A 39 1.36 5.20 -2.67
N TYR A 40 0.39 6.06 -2.35
CA TYR A 40 -1.00 5.66 -2.28
C TYR A 40 -1.92 6.71 -2.89
N ILE A 41 -3.09 6.26 -3.29
CA ILE A 41 -4.18 7.05 -3.85
C ILE A 41 -5.44 6.64 -3.09
N ILE A 42 -6.18 7.62 -2.59
CA ILE A 42 -7.51 7.43 -2.03
C ILE A 42 -8.48 8.08 -3.01
N TYR A 43 -9.42 7.29 -3.51
CA TYR A 43 -10.51 7.77 -4.34
C TYR A 43 -11.61 8.30 -3.43
N GLY A 44 -12.28 9.38 -3.84
CA GLY A 44 -13.45 9.88 -3.13
C GLY A 44 -14.53 8.83 -3.02
N ALA A 45 -15.22 8.83 -1.88
CA ALA A 45 -16.39 7.98 -1.73
C ALA A 45 -17.53 8.51 -2.63
N PRO A 46 -18.35 7.61 -3.22
CA PRO A 46 -19.50 8.04 -4.02
C PRO A 46 -20.45 8.92 -3.21
N ASN A 47 -21.07 9.90 -3.84
CA ASN A 47 -21.99 10.85 -3.20
C ASN A 47 -21.32 11.76 -2.15
N THR A 48 -20.02 12.02 -2.29
CA THR A 48 -19.31 13.02 -1.47
C THR A 48 -18.71 14.09 -2.38
N PRO A 49 -18.35 15.28 -1.86
CA PRO A 49 -17.67 16.31 -2.65
C PRO A 49 -16.29 15.91 -3.21
N TYR A 50 -15.81 14.72 -2.87
CA TYR A 50 -14.52 14.19 -3.29
C TYR A 50 -14.64 13.14 -4.40
N GLU A 51 -15.86 12.80 -4.82
CA GLU A 51 -16.12 11.91 -5.97
C GLU A 51 -15.43 12.42 -7.25
#